data_AF-A0A959KF24-F1
#
_entry.id   AF-A0A959KF24-F1
#
_cell.length_a   1.000
_cell.length_b   1.000
_cell.length_c   1.000
_cell.angle_alpha   90.00
_cell.angle_beta   90.00
_cell.angle_gamma   90.00
#
_symmetry.space_group_name_H-M   'P 1'
#
loop_
_entity.id
_entity.type
_entity.pdbx_description
1 polymer ?
#
loop_
_entity_poly.entity_id
_entity_poly.type
_entity_poly.pdbx_seq_one_letter_code
_entity_poly.pdbx_strand_id
1 'polypeptide(L)'
;MRPILAISLLLFTLFRASAQRVFVPGDPIRKGADIVDIPFEYSNGFILIDLVFDRHFPLRFLFDTGAENTILTKKEITDILGIPYQRTFPIIGADMRTELTAHLATGIHLRIGVMELPLQPILVLDEDFFQFE
;
A
#
# COMPACT_ATOMS: atom_id res chain seq x y z
N MET A 1 -39.44 50.26 -4.67
CA MET A 1 -39.55 49.92 -3.24
C MET A 1 -39.21 48.44 -3.07
N ARG A 2 -38.35 48.06 -2.11
CA ARG A 2 -38.21 46.69 -1.57
C ARG A 2 -39.11 46.63 -0.30
N PRO A 3 -39.73 45.50 0.08
CA PRO A 3 -39.06 44.31 0.65
C PRO A 3 -39.54 43.02 -0.10
N ILE A 4 -39.43 41.75 0.35
CA ILE A 4 -39.00 41.10 1.61
C ILE A 4 -37.99 39.98 1.28
N LEU A 5 -37.14 39.62 2.25
CA LEU A 5 -36.23 38.46 2.22
C LEU A 5 -36.99 37.17 2.60
N ALA A 6 -37.03 36.16 1.74
CA ALA A 6 -37.59 34.83 2.06
C ALA A 6 -36.45 33.79 2.13
N ILE A 7 -36.01 33.50 3.35
CA ILE A 7 -35.05 32.43 3.63
C ILE A 7 -35.79 31.09 3.66
N SER A 8 -35.44 30.19 2.76
CA SER A 8 -35.52 28.73 2.95
C SER A 8 -34.32 28.15 2.19
N LEU A 9 -33.17 27.92 2.82
CA LEU A 9 -32.90 26.91 3.85
C LEU A 9 -33.35 25.50 3.40
N LEU A 10 -32.39 24.58 3.47
CA LEU A 10 -32.52 23.13 3.35
C LEU A 10 -33.03 22.54 2.01
N LEU A 11 -32.07 22.29 1.12
CA LEU A 11 -32.02 20.98 0.45
C LEU A 11 -30.58 20.41 0.46
N PHE A 12 -29.90 20.51 1.61
CA PHE A 12 -28.58 19.93 1.85
C PHE A 12 -28.69 18.49 2.40
N THR A 13 -29.55 17.70 1.76
CA THR A 13 -29.80 16.27 2.00
C THR A 13 -30.14 15.69 0.63
N LEU A 14 -29.38 14.77 0.04
CA LEU A 14 -28.88 13.53 0.65
C LEU A 14 -27.40 13.27 0.33
N PHE A 15 -26.52 13.54 1.30
CA PHE A 15 -25.17 13.02 1.29
C PHE A 15 -25.23 11.52 1.65
N ARG A 16 -25.26 10.65 0.64
CA ARG A 16 -25.15 9.18 0.79
C ARG A 16 -24.02 8.61 -0.09
N ALA A 17 -22.89 9.33 -0.13
CA ALA A 17 -21.62 8.79 -0.56
C ALA A 17 -21.09 7.80 0.49
N SER A 18 -21.62 6.57 0.51
CA SER A 18 -21.13 5.47 1.34
C SER A 18 -20.61 4.34 0.44
N ALA A 19 -19.50 4.62 -0.25
CA ALA A 19 -18.78 3.64 -1.06
C ALA A 19 -17.25 3.64 -0.82
N GLN A 20 -16.70 4.62 -0.09
CA GLN A 20 -15.41 4.42 0.56
C GLN A 20 -15.63 3.58 1.80
N ARG A 21 -15.30 2.28 1.70
CA ARG A 21 -14.98 1.48 2.89
C ARG A 21 -13.75 2.12 3.51
N VAL A 22 -13.95 2.89 4.58
CA VAL A 22 -12.86 3.23 5.49
C VAL A 22 -12.30 1.90 5.99
N PHE A 23 -11.01 1.67 5.73
CA PHE A 23 -10.29 0.62 6.41
C PHE A 23 -10.32 0.93 7.90
N VAL A 24 -10.98 0.09 8.70
CA VAL A 24 -11.04 0.21 10.15
C VAL A 24 -10.05 -0.81 10.73
N PRO A 25 -8.76 -0.47 10.88
CA PRO A 25 -7.82 -1.32 11.57
C PRO A 25 -8.13 -1.30 13.06
N GLY A 26 -8.46 -2.47 13.59
CA GLY A 26 -8.26 -2.80 14.99
C GLY A 26 -9.52 -3.00 15.84
N ASP A 27 -9.75 -4.27 16.20
CA ASP A 27 -9.61 -4.56 17.63
C ASP A 27 -8.14 -4.29 18.02
N PRO A 28 -7.86 -3.57 19.13
CA PRO A 28 -6.49 -3.36 19.55
C PRO A 28 -5.83 -4.71 19.85
N ILE A 29 -4.68 -4.99 19.22
CA ILE A 29 -3.81 -6.10 19.62
C ILE A 29 -3.63 -5.97 21.13
N ARG A 30 -4.13 -6.96 21.88
CA ARG A 30 -3.84 -7.07 23.31
C ARG A 30 -2.33 -7.08 23.44
N LYS A 31 -1.78 -6.16 24.23
CA LYS A 31 -0.33 -5.99 24.40
C LYS A 31 0.27 -7.31 24.90
N GLY A 32 0.91 -8.07 24.00
CA GLY A 32 1.32 -9.46 24.22
C GLY A 32 0.44 -10.54 23.57
N ALA A 33 -0.22 -10.28 22.44
CA ALA A 33 -0.78 -11.33 21.59
C ALA A 33 0.29 -11.82 20.60
N ASP A 34 0.63 -13.11 20.68
CA ASP A 34 1.63 -13.76 19.82
C ASP A 34 1.09 -14.07 18.40
N ILE A 35 -0.20 -13.81 18.16
CA ILE A 35 -0.93 -14.14 16.93
C ILE A 35 -1.70 -12.89 16.47
N VAL A 36 -1.64 -12.61 15.17
CA VAL A 36 -2.38 -11.53 14.50
C VAL A 36 -3.10 -12.11 13.29
N ASP A 37 -4.43 -11.96 13.25
CA ASP A 37 -5.22 -12.30 12.08
C ASP A 37 -5.17 -11.17 11.05
N ILE A 38 -4.66 -11.46 9.85
CA ILE A 38 -4.56 -10.51 8.74
C ILE A 38 -5.63 -10.86 7.71
N PRO A 39 -6.59 -9.96 7.42
CA PRO A 39 -7.54 -10.17 6.33
C PRO A 39 -6.82 -10.02 4.98
N PHE A 40 -7.09 -10.94 4.06
CA PHE A 40 -6.56 -10.93 2.70
C PHE A 40 -7.66 -11.25 1.67
N GLU A 41 -7.47 -10.81 0.43
CA GLU A 41 -8.28 -11.21 -0.71
C GLU A 41 -7.58 -12.39 -1.42
N TYR A 42 -8.30 -13.48 -1.68
CA TYR A 42 -7.78 -14.59 -2.47
C TYR A 42 -8.36 -14.53 -3.88
N SER A 43 -7.52 -14.28 -4.89
CA SER A 43 -7.94 -14.04 -6.26
C SER A 43 -6.93 -14.59 -7.25
N ASN A 44 -7.39 -15.36 -8.25
CA ASN A 44 -6.56 -16.00 -9.28
C ASN A 44 -5.37 -16.83 -8.74
N GLY A 45 -5.50 -17.41 -7.55
CA GLY A 45 -4.45 -18.17 -6.89
C GLY A 45 -3.53 -17.35 -5.97
N PHE A 46 -3.62 -16.02 -6.02
CA PHE A 46 -2.79 -15.11 -5.22
C PHE A 46 -3.47 -14.71 -3.91
N ILE A 47 -2.65 -14.53 -2.88
CA ILE A 47 -3.02 -13.87 -1.63
C ILE A 47 -2.66 -12.38 -1.78
N LEU A 48 -3.68 -11.52 -1.76
CA LEU A 48 -3.57 -10.07 -1.89
C LEU A 48 -3.76 -9.41 -0.52
N ILE A 49 -2.79 -8.60 -0.11
CA ILE A 49 -2.81 -7.88 1.18
C ILE A 49 -2.76 -6.39 0.89
N ASP A 50 -3.74 -5.65 1.41
CA ASP A 50 -3.72 -4.18 1.43
C ASP A 50 -2.92 -3.69 2.65
N LEU A 51 -1.95 -2.80 2.41
CA LEU A 51 -1.06 -2.25 3.43
C LEU A 51 -0.86 -0.74 3.25
N VAL A 52 -0.37 -0.07 4.30
CA VAL A 52 0.08 1.33 4.20
C VAL A 52 1.60 1.38 4.17
N PHE A 53 2.11 1.86 3.05
CA PHE A 53 3.53 2.02 2.74
C PHE A 53 4.04 3.39 3.22
N ASP A 54 5.15 3.36 3.95
CA ASP A 54 5.79 4.49 4.63
C ASP A 54 4.81 5.50 5.25
N ARG A 55 3.79 4.99 5.96
CA ARG A 55 2.73 5.78 6.63
C ARG A 55 1.81 6.60 5.71
N HIS A 56 2.05 6.62 4.39
CA HIS A 56 1.38 7.52 3.45
C HIS A 56 0.52 6.81 2.40
N PHE A 57 1.07 5.83 1.68
CA PHE A 57 0.41 5.26 0.50
C PHE A 57 -0.32 3.95 0.81
N PRO A 58 -1.65 3.84 0.61
CA PRO A 58 -2.32 2.55 0.59
C PRO A 58 -1.92 1.80 -0.68
N LEU A 59 -1.26 0.66 -0.53
CA LEU A 59 -0.79 -0.19 -1.62
C LEU A 59 -1.30 -1.62 -1.45
N ARG A 60 -1.40 -2.35 -2.56
CA ARG A 60 -1.78 -3.76 -2.60
C ARG A 60 -0.58 -4.60 -2.97
N PHE A 61 -0.24 -5.57 -2.11
CA PHE A 61 0.89 -6.47 -2.28
C PHE A 61 0.43 -7.90 -2.53
N LEU A 62 1.21 -8.63 -3.32
CA LEU A 62 1.16 -10.09 -3.39
C LEU A 62 1.93 -10.65 -2.19
N PHE A 63 1.31 -11.57 -1.45
CA PHE A 63 2.01 -12.33 -0.42
C PHE A 63 2.61 -13.60 -1.06
N ASP A 64 3.93 -13.61 -1.22
CA ASP A 64 4.68 -14.69 -1.86
C ASP A 64 5.65 -15.32 -0.85
N THR A 65 5.51 -16.63 -0.61
CA THR A 65 6.41 -17.41 0.26
C THR A 65 7.71 -17.82 -0.44
N GLY A 66 7.80 -17.68 -1.76
CA GLY A 66 9.00 -17.95 -2.57
C GLY A 66 9.93 -16.74 -2.74
N ALA A 67 9.47 -15.54 -2.40
CA ALA A 67 10.27 -14.31 -2.49
C ALA A 67 11.13 -14.11 -1.22
N GLU A 68 12.44 -13.94 -1.41
CA GLU A 68 13.37 -13.64 -0.30
C GLU A 68 13.19 -12.22 0.25
N ASN A 69 12.86 -11.26 -0.63
CA ASN A 69 12.77 -9.84 -0.31
C ASN A 69 11.43 -9.26 -0.78
N THR A 70 10.91 -8.27 -0.07
CA THR A 70 9.76 -7.47 -0.54
C THR A 70 10.19 -6.61 -1.73
N ILE A 71 9.45 -6.67 -2.83
CA ILE A 71 9.69 -5.90 -4.05
C ILE A 71 8.58 -4.86 -4.24
N LEU A 72 8.96 -3.61 -4.49
CA LEU A 72 8.11 -2.54 -4.98
C LEU A 72 8.37 -2.32 -6.47
N THR A 73 7.35 -2.45 -7.30
CA THR A 73 7.49 -2.42 -8.77
C THR A 73 7.39 -1.03 -9.39
N LYS A 74 6.87 -0.04 -8.63
CA LYS A 74 6.63 1.33 -9.08
C LYS A 74 7.53 2.30 -8.30
N LYS A 75 8.68 2.62 -8.91
CA LYS A 75 9.73 3.48 -8.34
C LYS A 75 9.25 4.90 -8.01
N GLU A 76 8.24 5.38 -8.73
CA GLU A 76 7.66 6.71 -8.56
C GLU A 76 7.15 6.95 -7.14
N ILE A 77 6.68 5.90 -6.45
CA ILE A 77 6.19 5.98 -5.07
C ILE A 77 7.33 6.40 -4.13
N THR A 78 8.50 5.78 -4.26
CA THR A 78 9.68 6.10 -3.44
C THR A 78 10.35 7.40 -3.89
N ASP A 79 10.34 7.72 -5.18
CA ASP A 79 10.82 9.00 -5.70
C ASP A 79 9.97 10.19 -5.19
N ILE A 80 8.64 10.07 -5.17
CA ILE A 80 7.71 11.09 -4.62
C ILE A 80 7.93 11.32 -3.12
N LEU A 81 8.27 10.26 -2.38
CA LEU A 81 8.61 10.35 -0.95
C LEU A 81 10.04 10.85 -0.69
N GLY A 82 10.88 10.98 -1.72
CA GLY A 82 12.30 11.32 -1.57
C GLY A 82 13.11 10.26 -0.82
N ILE A 83 12.70 8.99 -0.90
CA ILE A 83 13.36 7.88 -0.22
C ILE A 83 14.71 7.60 -0.90
N PRO A 84 15.85 7.66 -0.17
CA PRO A 84 17.15 7.45 -0.76
C PRO A 84 17.43 5.95 -1.00
N TYR A 85 17.96 5.64 -2.18
CA TYR A 85 18.46 4.32 -2.53
C TYR A 85 19.90 4.12 -2.03
N GLN A 86 20.23 2.89 -1.63
CA GLN A 86 21.58 2.52 -1.20
C GLN A 86 22.36 1.78 -2.31
N ARG A 87 22.17 0.46 -2.39
CA ARG A 87 22.84 -0.40 -3.36
C ARG A 87 21.90 -0.65 -4.53
N THR A 88 22.43 -0.60 -5.74
CA THR A 88 21.76 -1.11 -6.94
C THR A 88 22.34 -2.48 -7.27
N PHE A 89 21.50 -3.43 -7.66
CA PHE A 89 21.94 -4.73 -8.15
C PHE A 89 20.99 -5.30 -9.19
N PRO A 90 21.50 -6.12 -10.13
CA PRO A 90 20.65 -6.91 -11.01
C PRO A 90 19.98 -8.02 -10.20
N ILE A 91 18.71 -8.27 -10.51
CA ILE A 91 17.95 -9.45 -10.07
C ILE A 91 17.48 -10.22 -11.29
N ILE A 92 17.37 -11.54 -11.17
CA ILE A 92 16.88 -12.40 -12.24
C ILE A 92 15.40 -12.68 -12.01
N GLY A 93 14.57 -12.45 -13.02
CA GLY A 93 13.14 -12.77 -13.00
C GLY A 93 12.88 -14.27 -12.91
N ALA A 94 11.64 -14.64 -12.53
CA ALA A 94 11.24 -16.03 -12.37
C ALA A 94 11.30 -16.86 -13.67
N ASP A 95 11.44 -16.21 -14.83
CA ASP A 95 11.68 -16.83 -16.14
C ASP A 95 13.13 -17.31 -16.35
N MET A 96 14.04 -16.99 -15.41
CA MET A 96 15.48 -17.23 -15.46
C MET A 96 16.20 -16.60 -16.66
N ARG A 97 15.62 -15.54 -17.25
CA ARG A 97 16.13 -14.89 -18.48
C ARG A 97 16.07 -13.38 -18.44
N THR A 98 15.05 -12.81 -17.82
CA THR A 98 14.91 -11.37 -17.68
C THR A 98 15.80 -10.89 -16.53
N GLU A 99 16.73 -9.98 -16.84
CA GLU A 99 17.53 -9.26 -15.84
C GLU A 99 16.84 -7.92 -15.57
N LEU A 100 16.54 -7.65 -14.29
CA LEU A 100 15.91 -6.41 -13.84
C LEU A 100 16.87 -5.65 -12.93
N THR A 101 16.92 -4.32 -13.06
CA THR A 101 17.67 -3.48 -12.12
C THR A 101 16.81 -3.21 -10.88
N ALA A 102 17.36 -3.42 -9.69
CA ALA A 102 16.68 -3.14 -8.43
C ALA A 102 17.57 -2.34 -7.46
N HIS A 103 16.92 -1.47 -6.69
CA HIS A 103 17.53 -0.60 -5.68
C HIS A 103 17.11 -1.01 -4.27
N LEU A 104 18.07 -1.15 -3.36
CA LEU A 104 17.80 -1.33 -1.94
C LEU A 104 17.37 -0.01 -1.30
N ALA A 105 16.11 0.06 -0.86
CA ALA A 105 15.61 1.08 0.05
C ALA A 105 15.47 0.47 1.46
N THR A 106 15.74 1.25 2.50
CA THR A 106 15.73 0.78 3.91
C THR A 106 15.06 1.79 4.82
N GLY A 107 14.65 1.36 6.01
CA GLY A 107 13.95 2.24 6.95
C GLY A 107 12.46 2.36 6.67
N ILE A 108 11.94 1.56 5.73
CA ILE A 108 10.55 1.61 5.27
C ILE A 108 9.62 1.15 6.39
N HIS A 109 8.53 1.89 6.58
CA HIS A 109 7.50 1.56 7.55
C HIS A 109 6.30 0.95 6.84
N LEU A 110 6.11 -0.37 6.95
CA LEU A 110 4.94 -1.06 6.40
C LEU A 110 3.92 -1.31 7.52
N ARG A 111 2.63 -1.04 7.25
CA ARG A 111 1.55 -1.30 8.21
C ARG A 111 0.45 -2.15 7.59
N ILE A 112 0.19 -3.31 8.18
CA ILE A 112 -0.82 -4.28 7.71
C ILE A 112 -1.87 -4.41 8.81
N GLY A 113 -3.02 -3.74 8.64
CA GLY A 113 -4.03 -3.65 9.70
C GLY A 113 -3.48 -2.97 10.95
N VAL A 114 -3.35 -3.78 12.00
CA VAL A 114 -2.83 -3.44 13.33
C VAL A 114 -1.34 -3.81 13.52
N MET A 115 -0.75 -4.54 12.57
CA MET A 115 0.66 -4.92 12.62
C MET A 115 1.53 -3.80 12.04
N GLU A 116 2.45 -3.30 12.86
CA GLU A 116 3.47 -2.33 12.48
C GLU A 116 4.79 -3.06 12.17
N LEU A 117 5.31 -2.88 10.96
CA LEU A 117 6.61 -3.40 10.52
C LEU A 117 7.54 -2.20 10.25
N PRO A 118 8.22 -1.66 11.28
CA PRO A 118 9.16 -0.57 11.12
C PRO A 118 10.49 -1.04 10.52
N LEU A 119 11.23 -0.12 9.91
CA LEU A 119 12.62 -0.29 9.47
C LEU A 119 12.87 -1.42 8.46
N GLN A 120 11.89 -1.77 7.65
CA GLN A 120 12.02 -2.84 6.65
C GLN A 120 12.99 -2.45 5.53
N PRO A 121 13.84 -3.37 5.06
CA PRO A 121 14.47 -3.29 3.75
C PRO A 121 13.48 -3.74 2.67
N ILE A 122 13.49 -3.06 1.53
CA ILE A 122 12.75 -3.47 0.32
C ILE A 122 13.64 -3.30 -0.90
N LEU A 123 13.30 -4.01 -1.97
CA LEU A 123 13.83 -3.75 -3.30
C LEU A 123 12.84 -2.88 -4.07
N VAL A 124 13.34 -1.91 -4.81
CA VAL A 124 12.56 -1.07 -5.71
C VAL A 124 13.06 -1.33 -7.12
N LEU A 125 12.20 -1.81 -8.03
CA LEU A 125 12.58 -2.02 -9.42
C LEU A 125 12.81 -0.66 -10.11
N ASP A 126 13.80 -0.58 -11.00
CA ASP A 126 14.09 0.66 -11.74
C ASP A 126 13.04 0.93 -12.83
N GLU A 127 12.51 -0.13 -13.45
CA GLU A 127 11.48 -0.09 -14.49
C GLU A 127 10.18 -0.77 -14.01
N ASP A 128 9.01 -0.22 -14.37
CA ASP A 128 7.71 -0.86 -14.11
C ASP A 128 7.49 -2.03 -15.08
N PHE A 129 7.88 -3.22 -14.63
CA PHE A 129 7.75 -4.47 -15.36
C PHE A 129 6.29 -4.91 -15.59
N PHE A 130 5.33 -4.37 -14.82
CA PHE A 130 3.92 -4.79 -14.86
C PHE A 130 3.04 -3.81 -15.63
N GLN A 131 3.35 -3.66 -16.93
CA GLN A 131 2.48 -2.95 -17.87
C GLN A 131 1.25 -3.80 -18.22
N PHE A 132 0.21 -3.69 -17.40
CA PHE A 132 -1.13 -4.13 -17.75
C PHE A 132 -1.80 -3.06 -18.64
N GLU A 133 -2.02 -3.37 -19.92
CA GLU A 133 -2.93 -2.64 -20.82
C GLU A 133 -4.42 -2.90 -20.48
#